data_AF-A0A2V6JQ03-F1
#
_entry.id   AF-A0A2V6JQ03-F1
#
_cell.length_a   1.000
_cell.length_b   1.000
_cell.length_c   1.000
_cell.angle_alpha   90.00
_cell.angle_beta   90.00
_cell.angle_gamma   90.00
#
_symmetry.space_group_name_H-M   'P 1'
#
loop_
_entity.id
_entity.type
_entity.pdbx_description
1 polymer ?
#
loop_
_entity_poly.entity_id
_entity_poly.type
_entity_poly.pdbx_seq_one_letter_code
_entity_poly.pdbx_strand_id
1 'polypeptide(L)'
;MAIFDTLLPMLTARFPNAGVRIERGERLHAIIPATHPDVGDIMLQDDGDEVTVYAGNFTHGHFANYEAISDEQKAKLISEDVVDFLDAVFADKVAFWGSHKCGGGWRRLDIGPQKQPEAAEYVWSGPRQNI
;
A
#
# COMPACT_ATOMS: atom_id res chain seq x y z
N MET A 1 -6.83 -20.34 2.26
CA MET A 1 -7.14 -19.32 3.30
C MET A 1 -7.14 -17.97 2.61
N ALA A 2 -8.06 -17.05 2.92
CA ALA A 2 -8.00 -15.72 2.31
C ALA A 2 -6.87 -14.91 2.94
N ILE A 3 -6.18 -14.06 2.17
CA ILE A 3 -5.07 -13.26 2.69
C ILE A 3 -5.60 -12.27 3.74
N PHE A 4 -6.81 -11.74 3.52
CA PHE A 4 -7.46 -10.82 4.45
C PHE A 4 -7.85 -11.42 5.80
N ASP A 5 -7.96 -12.75 5.92
CA ASP A 5 -8.13 -13.41 7.23
C ASP A 5 -6.93 -13.15 8.14
N THR A 6 -5.74 -12.97 7.55
CA THR A 6 -4.48 -12.65 8.25
C THR A 6 -4.22 -11.13 8.28
N LEU A 7 -4.41 -10.44 7.15
CA LEU A 7 -4.04 -9.03 7.01
C LEU A 7 -4.92 -8.10 7.85
N LEU A 8 -6.24 -8.31 7.90
CA LEU A 8 -7.14 -7.38 8.61
C LEU A 8 -6.85 -7.29 10.13
N PRO A 9 -6.64 -8.40 10.86
CA PRO A 9 -6.16 -8.34 12.24
C PRO A 9 -4.86 -7.56 12.39
N MET A 10 -3.89 -7.78 11.49
CA MET A 10 -2.59 -7.09 11.53
C MET A 10 -2.74 -5.58 11.33
N LEU A 11 -3.54 -5.14 10.35
CA LEU A 11 -3.83 -3.73 10.10
C LEU A 11 -4.48 -3.06 11.32
N THR A 12 -5.47 -3.72 11.90
CA THR A 12 -6.21 -3.18 13.05
C THR A 12 -5.32 -3.06 14.29
N ALA A 13 -4.42 -4.04 14.50
CA ALA A 13 -3.49 -4.03 15.62
C ALA A 13 -2.35 -3.01 15.43
N ARG A 14 -1.79 -2.92 14.21
CA ARG A 14 -0.64 -2.06 13.90
C ARG A 14 -1.03 -0.60 13.72
N PHE A 15 -2.20 -0.33 13.15
CA PHE A 15 -2.68 1.00 12.79
C PHE A 15 -4.05 1.33 13.40
N PRO A 16 -4.21 1.28 14.74
CA PRO A 16 -5.51 1.43 15.39
C PRO A 16 -6.19 2.79 15.13
N ASN A 17 -5.41 3.81 14.79
CA ASN A 17 -5.90 5.17 14.56
C ASN A 17 -5.95 5.56 13.07
N ALA A 18 -5.63 4.65 12.15
CA ALA A 18 -5.67 4.93 10.72
C ALA A 18 -7.10 4.98 10.15
N GLY A 19 -8.11 4.61 10.95
CA GLY A 19 -9.51 4.65 10.51
C GLY A 19 -9.82 3.64 9.41
N VAL A 20 -9.18 2.46 9.46
CA VAL A 20 -9.37 1.37 8.49
C VAL A 20 -10.86 1.03 8.36
N ARG A 21 -11.40 1.13 7.14
CA ARG A 21 -12.77 0.75 6.79
C ARG A 21 -12.75 -0.52 5.97
N ILE A 22 -13.70 -1.42 6.23
CA ILE A 22 -13.86 -2.64 5.44
C ILE A 22 -15.11 -2.47 4.59
N GLU A 23 -14.94 -2.55 3.27
CA GLU A 23 -16.04 -2.56 2.32
C GLU A 23 -16.18 -3.95 1.72
N ARG A 24 -17.41 -4.49 1.77
CA ARG A 24 -17.75 -5.82 1.25
C ARG A 24 -18.54 -5.65 -0.03
N GLY A 25 -17.89 -5.88 -1.17
CA GLY A 25 -18.51 -5.91 -2.50
C GLY A 25 -18.31 -7.27 -3.19
N GLU A 26 -18.15 -7.27 -4.51
CA GLU A 26 -17.71 -8.46 -5.27
C GLU A 26 -16.31 -8.93 -4.85
N ARG A 27 -15.48 -7.99 -4.37
CA ARG A 27 -14.21 -8.24 -3.70
C ARG A 27 -14.19 -7.54 -2.35
N LEU A 28 -13.38 -8.05 -1.43
CA LEU A 28 -13.19 -7.46 -0.12
C LEU A 28 -12.14 -6.35 -0.22
N HIS A 29 -12.52 -5.14 0.20
CA HIS A 29 -11.62 -3.99 0.22
C HIS A 29 -11.38 -3.50 1.65
N ALA A 30 -10.12 -3.17 1.94
CA ALA A 30 -9.76 -2.41 3.13
C ALA A 30 -9.29 -1.02 2.70
N ILE A 31 -9.93 0.01 3.23
CA ILE A 31 -9.68 1.40 2.86
C ILE A 31 -9.09 2.14 4.05
N ILE A 32 -7.98 2.83 3.80
CA ILE A 32 -7.31 3.70 4.76
C ILE A 32 -7.45 5.14 4.23
N PRO A 33 -8.25 6.00 4.90
CA PRO A 33 -8.52 7.34 4.44
C PRO A 33 -7.25 8.19 4.36
N ALA A 34 -7.18 9.02 3.32
CA ALA A 34 -6.08 9.93 3.07
C ALA A 34 -5.88 10.90 4.23
N THR A 35 -4.62 11.15 4.60
CA THR A 35 -4.29 12.32 5.45
C THR A 35 -4.27 13.62 4.64
N HIS A 36 -3.97 13.53 3.34
CA HIS A 36 -3.94 14.68 2.43
C HIS A 36 -4.76 14.40 1.16
N PRO A 37 -5.65 15.33 0.72
CA PRO A 37 -6.57 15.08 -0.40
C PRO A 37 -5.85 14.78 -1.72
N ASP A 38 -4.72 15.45 -2.00
CA ASP A 38 -3.94 15.20 -3.22
C ASP A 38 -3.32 13.80 -3.25
N VAL A 39 -3.06 13.21 -2.08
CA VAL A 39 -2.54 11.84 -1.98
C VAL A 39 -3.65 10.85 -2.31
N GLY A 40 -4.82 11.01 -1.70
CA GLY A 40 -5.95 10.09 -1.85
C GLY A 40 -5.86 8.86 -0.94
N ASP A 41 -6.98 8.14 -0.85
CA ASP A 41 -7.12 6.99 0.04
C ASP A 41 -6.23 5.83 -0.42
N ILE A 42 -5.75 5.03 0.53
CA ILE A 42 -5.15 3.74 0.21
C ILE A 42 -6.25 2.69 0.22
N MET A 43 -6.33 1.90 -0.84
CA MET A 43 -7.25 0.76 -0.93
C MET A 43 -6.45 -0.52 -1.12
N LEU A 44 -6.75 -1.52 -0.30
CA LEU A 44 -6.20 -2.86 -0.38
C LEU A 44 -7.27 -3.78 -0.96
N GLN A 45 -6.88 -4.65 -1.87
CA GLN A 45 -7.74 -5.67 -2.45
C GLN A 45 -7.11 -7.04 -2.29
N ASP A 46 -7.87 -8.00 -1.80
CA ASP A 46 -7.51 -9.43 -1.85
C ASP A 46 -7.87 -9.98 -3.22
N ASP A 47 -6.85 -10.34 -4.01
CA ASP A 47 -7.04 -10.99 -5.32
C ASP A 47 -6.94 -12.53 -5.22
N GLY A 48 -6.80 -13.06 -4.00
CA GLY A 48 -6.77 -14.49 -3.68
C GLY A 48 -5.35 -15.04 -3.54
N ASP A 49 -4.44 -14.67 -4.43
CA ASP A 49 -3.03 -15.09 -4.40
C ASP A 49 -2.03 -13.93 -4.27
N GLU A 50 -2.56 -12.71 -4.27
CA GLU A 50 -1.84 -11.45 -4.05
C GLU A 50 -2.73 -10.43 -3.33
N VAL A 51 -2.09 -9.39 -2.78
CA VAL A 51 -2.78 -8.17 -2.37
C VAL A 51 -2.37 -7.04 -3.28
N THR A 52 -3.35 -6.46 -3.97
CA THR A 52 -3.16 -5.22 -4.74
C THR A 52 -3.35 -4.02 -3.81
N VAL A 53 -2.31 -3.21 -3.67
CA VAL A 53 -2.33 -1.96 -2.92
C VAL A 53 -2.48 -0.80 -3.90
N TYR A 54 -3.66 -0.19 -3.94
CA TYR A 54 -3.90 1.05 -4.65
C TYR A 54 -3.43 2.21 -3.79
N ALA A 55 -2.33 2.84 -4.20
CA ALA A 55 -1.71 3.95 -3.51
C ALA A 55 -2.31 5.28 -4.00
N GLY A 56 -3.40 5.69 -3.34
CA GLY A 56 -3.96 7.01 -3.54
C GLY A 56 -4.39 7.27 -4.99
N ASN A 57 -4.11 8.49 -5.47
CA ASN A 57 -4.40 8.93 -6.83
C ASN A 57 -3.31 8.54 -7.85
N PHE A 58 -2.27 7.80 -7.43
CA PHE A 58 -1.03 7.67 -8.20
C PHE A 58 -0.91 6.36 -8.97
N THR A 59 -0.87 5.25 -8.26
CA THR A 59 -0.49 3.94 -8.82
C THR A 59 -0.96 2.80 -7.94
N HIS A 60 -0.68 1.57 -8.33
CA HIS A 60 -0.87 0.39 -7.49
C HIS A 60 0.41 -0.46 -7.46
N GLY A 61 0.54 -1.27 -6.41
CA GLY A 61 1.59 -2.28 -6.27
C GLY A 61 0.97 -3.63 -5.95
N HIS A 62 1.53 -4.68 -6.55
CA HIS A 62 1.13 -6.07 -6.30
C HIS A 62 2.08 -6.68 -5.28
N PHE A 63 1.53 -7.16 -4.16
CA PHE A 63 2.27 -7.84 -3.10
C PHE A 63 2.02 -9.34 -3.22
N ALA A 64 3.01 -10.04 -3.77
CA ALA A 64 2.92 -11.44 -4.20
C ALA A 64 4.33 -12.06 -4.26
N ASN A 65 4.50 -13.07 -5.11
CA ASN A 65 5.80 -13.64 -5.54
C ASN A 65 6.39 -14.75 -4.65
N TYR A 66 5.53 -15.47 -3.94
CA TYR A 66 5.94 -16.68 -3.21
C TYR A 66 5.47 -17.94 -3.93
N GLU A 67 6.41 -18.68 -4.51
CA GLU A 67 6.19 -20.01 -5.09
C GLU A 67 6.62 -21.12 -4.12
N ALA A 68 6.00 -22.29 -4.22
CA ALA A 68 6.36 -23.51 -3.48
C ALA A 68 6.27 -23.44 -1.94
N ILE A 69 5.41 -22.57 -1.39
CA ILE A 69 5.05 -22.55 0.05
C ILE A 69 3.56 -22.81 0.25
N SER A 70 3.11 -23.08 1.48
CA SER A 70 1.69 -23.26 1.78
C SER A 70 0.90 -21.95 1.67
N ASP A 71 -0.39 -22.05 1.38
CA ASP A 71 -1.32 -20.90 1.33
C ASP A 71 -1.28 -20.07 2.62
N GLU A 72 -1.15 -20.74 3.77
CA GLU A 72 -1.08 -20.11 5.09
C GLU A 72 0.17 -19.26 5.23
N GLN A 73 1.32 -19.81 4.82
CA GLN A 73 2.58 -19.09 4.88
C GLN A 73 2.64 -17.97 3.86
N LYS A 74 2.06 -18.18 2.67
CA LYS A 74 1.92 -17.15 1.64
C LYS A 74 1.09 -15.97 2.13
N ALA A 75 -0.09 -16.24 2.68
CA ALA A 75 -0.95 -15.21 3.26
C ALA A 75 -0.24 -14.42 4.36
N LYS A 76 0.52 -15.11 5.22
CA LYS A 76 1.30 -14.45 6.28
C LYS A 76 2.37 -13.51 5.70
N LEU A 77 3.21 -13.99 4.78
CA LEU A 77 4.31 -13.19 4.22
C LEU A 77 3.78 -11.98 3.43
N ILE A 78 2.75 -12.18 2.60
CA ILE A 78 2.10 -11.07 1.89
C ILE A 78 1.54 -10.05 2.89
N SER A 79 0.92 -10.51 3.98
CA SER A 79 0.39 -9.60 5.01
C SER A 79 1.49 -8.81 5.72
N GLU A 80 2.63 -9.45 6.00
CA GLU A 80 3.82 -8.81 6.58
C GLU A 80 4.38 -7.74 5.62
N ASP A 81 4.56 -8.06 4.33
CA ASP A 81 5.08 -7.12 3.35
C ASP A 81 4.15 -5.91 3.15
N VAL A 82 2.83 -6.13 3.12
CA VAL A 82 1.85 -5.04 3.02
C VAL A 82 1.91 -4.13 4.26
N VAL A 83 1.99 -4.71 5.46
CA VAL A 83 2.10 -3.92 6.70
C VAL A 83 3.40 -3.13 6.74
N ASP A 84 4.52 -3.74 6.37
CA ASP A 84 5.83 -3.08 6.31
C ASP A 84 5.86 -1.94 5.29
N PHE A 85 5.18 -2.13 4.14
CA PHE A 85 4.99 -1.06 3.18
C PHE A 85 4.17 0.08 3.77
N LEU A 86 3.02 -0.20 4.38
CA LEU A 86 2.16 0.82 4.99
C LEU A 86 2.87 1.57 6.14
N ASP A 87 3.68 0.89 6.94
CA ASP A 87 4.54 1.52 7.95
C ASP A 87 5.48 2.56 7.31
N ALA A 88 6.07 2.23 6.16
CA ALA A 88 6.91 3.16 5.42
C ALA A 88 6.09 4.31 4.81
N VAL A 89 4.89 4.03 4.29
CA VAL A 89 4.00 5.08 3.76
C VAL A 89 3.64 6.08 4.83
N PHE A 90 3.11 5.64 5.97
CA PHE A 90 2.66 6.53 7.05
C PHE A 90 3.79 7.28 7.74
N ALA A 91 5.03 6.81 7.59
CA ALA A 91 6.23 7.49 8.06
C ALA A 91 6.84 8.45 7.00
N ASP A 92 6.13 8.75 5.90
CA ASP A 92 6.62 9.56 4.77
C ASP A 92 7.90 9.02 4.13
N LYS A 93 8.13 7.70 4.20
CA LYS A 93 9.28 7.02 3.60
C LYS A 93 8.99 6.44 2.22
N VAL A 94 7.78 6.63 1.69
CA VAL A 94 7.43 6.25 0.33
C VAL A 94 7.05 7.51 -0.44
N ALA A 95 7.76 7.77 -1.53
CA ALA A 95 7.40 8.82 -2.48
C ALA A 95 6.62 8.21 -3.64
N PHE A 96 5.48 8.82 -3.97
CA PHE A 96 4.59 8.49 -5.08
C PHE A 96 4.66 9.56 -6.16
N TRP A 97 4.40 9.18 -7.41
CA TRP A 97 4.29 10.12 -8.53
C TRP A 97 3.36 9.59 -9.62
N GLY A 98 2.97 10.49 -10.52
CA GLY A 98 2.17 10.18 -11.69
C GLY A 98 0.68 10.06 -11.38
N SER A 99 -0.04 9.27 -12.17
CA SER A 99 -1.45 8.97 -11.94
C SER A 99 -1.85 7.65 -12.59
N HIS A 100 -2.93 7.05 -12.11
CA HIS A 100 -3.52 5.84 -12.70
C HIS A 100 -3.85 5.99 -14.20
N LYS A 101 -4.01 7.23 -14.70
CA LYS A 101 -4.34 7.53 -16.11
C LYS A 101 -3.13 7.61 -17.04
N CYS A 102 -1.97 8.01 -16.51
CA CYS A 102 -0.80 8.37 -17.33
C CYS A 102 0.43 7.51 -17.01
N GLY A 103 0.29 6.54 -16.12
CA GLY A 103 1.40 5.84 -15.48
C GLY A 103 1.87 6.59 -14.23
N GLY A 104 2.34 5.83 -13.26
CA GLY A 104 2.83 6.32 -11.98
C GLY A 104 3.77 5.31 -11.35
N GLY A 105 4.27 5.64 -10.17
CA GLY A 105 5.17 4.76 -9.46
C GLY A 105 5.35 5.20 -8.03
N TRP A 106 6.09 4.38 -7.30
CA TRP A 106 6.51 4.68 -5.96
C TRP A 106 7.93 4.20 -5.72
N ARG A 107 8.59 4.82 -4.74
CA ARG A 107 9.93 4.44 -4.28
C ARG A 107 10.05 4.62 -2.80
N ARG A 108 10.85 3.75 -2.18
CA ARG A 108 11.22 3.83 -0.77
C ARG A 108 12.40 4.80 -0.62
N LEU A 109 12.18 5.88 0.12
CA LEU A 109 13.17 6.93 0.40
C LEU A 109 14.22 6.49 1.43
N ASP A 110 13.92 5.44 2.19
CA ASP A 110 14.75 4.86 3.23
C ASP A 110 15.61 3.68 2.76
N ILE A 111 15.48 3.26 1.49
CA ILE A 111 16.31 2.18 0.92
C ILE A 111 17.14 2.69 -0.25
N GLY A 112 18.39 3.02 0.04
CA GLY A 112 19.44 3.33 -0.93
C GLY A 112 19.11 4.42 -1.97
N PRO A 113 20.05 4.71 -2.88
CA PRO A 113 19.78 5.59 -4.00
C PRO A 113 18.86 4.88 -5.01
N GLN A 114 17.71 5.49 -5.30
CA GLN A 114 16.81 5.08 -6.38
C GLN A 114 16.69 6.21 -7.40
N LYS A 115 16.40 5.85 -8.66
CA LYS A 115 16.20 6.84 -9.71
C LYS A 115 15.01 7.74 -9.35
N GLN A 116 15.26 9.04 -9.24
CA GLN A 116 14.19 10.00 -9.03
C GLN A 116 13.41 10.21 -10.35
N PRO A 117 12.07 10.24 -10.30
CA PRO A 117 11.28 10.60 -11.47
C PRO A 117 11.44 12.10 -11.80
N GLU A 118 11.32 12.46 -13.07
CA GLU A 118 11.18 13.86 -13.51
C GLU A 118 9.72 14.32 -13.34
N ALA A 119 9.16 14.14 -12.14
CA ALA A 119 7.77 14.44 -11.80
C ALA A 119 7.66 14.97 -10.38
N ALA A 120 6.54 15.66 -10.10
CA ALA A 120 6.19 16.02 -8.73
C ALA A 120 5.99 14.74 -7.89
N GLU A 121 6.62 14.70 -6.72
CA GLU A 121 6.52 13.59 -5.79
C GLU A 121 5.60 13.96 -4.63
N TYR A 122 4.93 12.95 -4.09
CA TYR A 122 4.06 13.06 -2.92
C TYR A 122 4.47 12.01 -1.90
N VAL A 123 4.44 12.36 -0.63
CA VAL A 123 4.49 11.42 0.50
C VAL A 123 3.11 11.39 1.15
N TRP A 124 2.91 10.58 2.18
CA TRP A 124 1.61 10.42 2.82
C TRP A 124 1.04 11.73 3.39
N SER A 125 1.92 12.58 3.94
CA SER A 125 1.54 13.90 4.46
C SER A 125 1.29 14.97 3.40
N GLY A 126 1.55 14.70 2.11
CA GLY A 126 1.26 15.63 1.01
C GLY A 126 2.41 15.80 0.00
N PRO A 127 2.44 16.90 -0.75
CA PRO A 127 3.50 17.18 -1.73
C PRO A 127 4.89 17.17 -1.10
N ARG A 128 5.81 16.41 -1.69
CA ARG A 128 7.21 16.35 -1.25
C ARG A 128 7.94 17.55 -1.80
N GLN A 129 8.47 18.41 -0.92
CA GLN A 129 9.36 19.48 -1.32
C GLN A 129 10.69 18.87 -1.77
N ASN A 130 11.16 19.23 -2.97
CA ASN A 130 12.51 18.88 -3.41
C ASN A 130 13.50 19.61 -2.51
N ILE A 131 14.17 18.87 -1.62
CA ILE A 131 15.37 19.32 -0.89
C ILE A 131 16.59 18.96 -1.73
#